data_AF-A0A316UNH6-F1
#
_entry.id   AF-A0A316UNH6-F1
#
_cell.length_a   1.000
_cell.length_b   1.000
_cell.length_c   1.000
_cell.angle_alpha   90.00
_cell.angle_beta   90.00
_cell.angle_gamma   90.00
#
_symmetry.space_group_name_H-M   'P 1'
#
loop_
_entity.id
_entity.type
_entity.pdbx_description
1 polymer ?
#
loop_
_entity_poly.entity_id
_entity_poly.type
_entity_poly.pdbx_seq_one_letter_code
_entity_poly.pdbx_strand_id
1 'polypeptide(L)'
;MRTCLLDPAQGYYASANAPGQQEALEEHGGRDVLGARGDFITSPEISQVFGELLAVYFVSRWQASSSPTSLRLIEFGPGKGTLLADMIRTFSRFPLLSHLKTIHLVETSEGLMRLQLSAIESALAAAGKRIAMPRNDGSSQAADEVHVEYFPHVDAVPIDPSQWTMLVAHEFFDALPIHIFERTVSGFRELLVDVQHQQRQAASGGVQEQRQSGVTTIKVSDLRSSSSSSSNSSKEGGKDATAAASSSTSTPSSPAFRYVLSPTETPWTKLLASSNPRFQRLQPGQRVEISPESWATARRIGELVAGKKAKPAPGQESDAAPSKEPDESASSGPSQGGAGLIVDYGDSKAFGGSFRAFKSHKIVDPLTNPGTADLTANVDFSYLSTALATTEAKGMGPMFQAHFLASLGLEPRVGALMNAVGDNDERKKVIEGAAKRLVDPTGMGAQYKVLGVHANAEGREGEDGEVYPFDSFPSSDGRAANPPTKGQEAAASSPPPGSGKT
;
A
#
# COMPACT_ATOMS: atom_id res chain seq x y z
N MET A 1 -8.95 8.79 -7.82
CA MET A 1 -8.08 7.64 -7.47
C MET A 1 -8.74 6.32 -7.78
N ARG A 2 -9.79 5.89 -7.05
CA ARG A 2 -10.44 4.57 -7.23
C ARG A 2 -10.69 4.18 -8.70
N THR A 3 -11.37 5.03 -9.48
CA THR A 3 -11.60 4.76 -10.92
C THR A 3 -10.30 4.65 -11.71
N CYS A 4 -9.33 5.53 -11.47
CA CYS A 4 -8.06 5.53 -12.19
C CYS A 4 -7.18 4.33 -11.86
N LEU A 5 -7.25 3.80 -10.64
CA LEU A 5 -6.36 2.71 -10.20
C LEU A 5 -7.00 1.33 -10.38
N LEU A 6 -8.29 1.21 -10.11
CA LEU A 6 -8.98 -0.07 -9.88
C LEU A 6 -10.14 -0.35 -10.84
N ASP A 7 -10.45 0.54 -11.79
CA ASP A 7 -11.47 0.22 -12.79
C ASP A 7 -11.07 -1.06 -13.55
N PRO A 8 -11.93 -2.10 -13.63
CA PRO A 8 -11.55 -3.40 -14.19
C PRO A 8 -11.08 -3.34 -15.66
N ALA A 9 -11.54 -2.35 -16.43
CA ALA A 9 -11.23 -2.23 -17.84
C ALA A 9 -10.09 -1.23 -18.11
N GLN A 10 -10.02 -0.14 -17.35
CA GLN A 10 -9.15 1.01 -17.64
C GLN A 10 -8.27 1.44 -16.46
N GLY A 11 -8.41 0.79 -15.30
CA GLY A 11 -7.65 1.09 -14.11
C GLY A 11 -6.19 0.73 -14.27
N TYR A 12 -5.31 1.54 -13.70
CA TYR A 12 -3.86 1.42 -13.82
C TYR A 12 -3.35 0.03 -13.39
N TYR A 13 -3.77 -0.49 -12.24
CA TYR A 13 -3.34 -1.81 -11.75
C TYR A 13 -4.12 -2.97 -12.38
N ALA A 14 -5.42 -2.77 -12.67
CA ALA A 14 -6.29 -3.81 -13.23
C ALA A 14 -5.99 -4.10 -14.71
N SER A 15 -5.73 -3.06 -15.51
CA SER A 15 -5.58 -3.18 -16.97
C SER A 15 -4.19 -3.63 -17.43
N ALA A 16 -3.15 -3.40 -16.61
CA ALA A 16 -1.76 -3.68 -16.97
C ALA A 16 -1.41 -5.17 -17.08
N ASN A 17 -2.18 -6.04 -16.42
CA ASN A 17 -1.93 -7.48 -16.37
C ASN A 17 -3.16 -8.32 -16.78
N ALA A 18 -4.07 -7.73 -17.58
CA ALA A 18 -5.28 -8.40 -18.03
C ALA A 18 -4.98 -9.55 -19.01
N PRO A 19 -5.72 -10.69 -18.96
CA PRO A 19 -5.56 -11.80 -19.89
C PRO A 19 -5.68 -11.35 -21.35
N GLY A 20 -4.70 -11.69 -22.20
CA GLY A 20 -4.67 -11.35 -23.63
C GLY A 20 -3.76 -10.17 -24.02
N GLN A 21 -3.27 -9.37 -23.07
CA GLN A 21 -2.23 -8.36 -23.39
C GLN A 21 -0.81 -8.94 -23.50
N GLN A 22 -0.61 -10.22 -23.17
CA GLN A 22 0.68 -10.91 -23.31
C GLN A 22 1.09 -11.12 -24.78
N GLU A 23 0.11 -11.27 -25.68
CA GLU A 23 0.34 -11.28 -27.13
C GLU A 23 0.57 -9.84 -27.66
N ALA A 24 -0.11 -8.83 -27.10
CA ALA A 24 0.13 -7.42 -27.42
C ALA A 24 1.46 -6.86 -26.85
N LEU A 25 2.02 -7.51 -25.83
CA LEU A 25 3.34 -7.20 -25.26
C LEU A 25 4.46 -7.46 -26.28
N GLU A 26 4.32 -8.49 -27.12
CA GLU A 26 5.31 -8.84 -28.15
C GLU A 26 5.21 -7.97 -29.41
N GLU A 27 4.01 -7.50 -29.80
CA GLU A 27 3.83 -6.67 -30.99
C GLU A 27 3.79 -5.15 -30.74
N HIS A 28 3.34 -4.67 -29.56
CA HIS A 28 3.06 -3.24 -29.32
C HIS A 28 3.61 -2.69 -27.98
N GLY A 29 4.41 -3.43 -27.22
CA GLY A 29 5.05 -2.94 -26.00
C GLY A 29 4.04 -2.64 -24.88
N GLY A 30 3.33 -3.67 -24.43
CA GLY A 30 2.41 -3.60 -23.29
C GLY A 30 3.07 -3.07 -22.00
N ARG A 31 2.24 -2.56 -21.09
CA ARG A 31 2.69 -1.81 -19.91
C ARG A 31 3.08 -2.74 -18.75
N ASP A 32 4.37 -2.96 -18.55
CA ASP A 32 4.88 -3.48 -17.28
C ASP A 32 4.76 -2.38 -16.21
N VAL A 33 3.91 -2.57 -15.20
CA VAL A 33 3.61 -1.51 -14.20
C VAL A 33 4.61 -1.51 -13.03
N LEU A 34 5.32 -2.63 -12.78
CA LEU A 34 6.15 -2.80 -11.58
C LEU A 34 7.61 -3.13 -11.93
N GLY A 35 8.58 -2.56 -11.21
CA GLY A 35 10.00 -2.93 -11.27
C GLY A 35 10.84 -2.06 -12.20
N ALA A 36 12.07 -2.48 -12.53
CA ALA A 36 13.06 -1.66 -13.25
C ALA A 36 12.66 -1.22 -14.68
N ARG A 37 11.64 -1.87 -15.27
CA ARG A 37 11.03 -1.49 -16.56
C ARG A 37 9.63 -0.86 -16.41
N GLY A 38 9.10 -0.80 -15.18
CA GLY A 38 7.81 -0.17 -14.89
C GLY A 38 7.92 1.28 -14.41
N ASP A 39 6.79 1.89 -14.05
CA ASP A 39 6.75 3.32 -13.72
C ASP A 39 7.41 3.65 -12.38
N PHE A 40 7.57 2.67 -11.47
CA PHE A 40 8.28 2.79 -10.19
C PHE A 40 8.99 1.48 -9.77
N ILE A 41 9.98 1.62 -8.89
CA ILE A 41 10.77 0.52 -8.31
C ILE A 41 10.53 0.54 -6.79
N THR A 42 10.05 -0.58 -6.24
CA THR A 42 9.75 -0.76 -4.81
C THR A 42 10.93 -1.36 -4.04
N SER A 43 10.89 -1.28 -2.70
CA SER A 43 11.98 -1.82 -1.85
C SER A 43 12.33 -3.30 -2.10
N PRO A 44 11.36 -4.23 -2.25
CA PRO A 44 11.65 -5.64 -2.57
C PRO A 44 12.35 -5.82 -3.92
N GLU A 45 12.03 -4.98 -4.91
CA GLU A 45 12.63 -5.03 -6.24
C GLU A 45 14.04 -4.40 -6.28
N ILE A 46 14.40 -3.59 -5.29
CA ILE A 46 15.74 -3.00 -5.16
C ILE A 46 16.73 -4.02 -4.59
N SER A 47 16.36 -4.73 -3.52
CA SER A 47 17.26 -5.67 -2.86
C SER A 47 16.51 -6.73 -2.07
N GLN A 48 16.91 -7.99 -2.26
CA GLN A 48 16.44 -9.13 -1.46
C GLN A 48 16.64 -8.92 0.05
N VAL A 49 17.64 -8.11 0.44
CA VAL A 49 17.94 -7.86 1.86
C VAL A 49 16.75 -7.20 2.55
N PHE A 50 15.92 -6.43 1.83
CA PHE A 50 14.71 -5.85 2.40
C PHE A 50 13.75 -6.94 2.93
N GLY A 51 13.39 -7.92 2.09
CA GLY A 51 12.52 -9.02 2.49
C GLY A 51 13.13 -9.94 3.54
N GLU A 52 14.44 -10.17 3.47
CA GLU A 52 15.16 -10.94 4.49
C GLU A 52 15.07 -10.29 5.88
N LEU A 53 15.24 -8.97 5.98
CA LEU A 53 15.19 -8.26 7.26
C LEU A 53 13.77 -8.18 7.81
N LEU A 54 12.75 -8.00 6.95
CA LEU A 54 11.35 -8.08 7.38
C LEU A 54 11.02 -9.47 7.94
N ALA A 55 11.52 -10.54 7.31
CA ALA A 55 11.39 -11.88 7.87
C ALA A 55 12.12 -12.04 9.21
N VAL A 56 13.32 -11.48 9.37
CA VAL A 56 14.05 -11.49 10.66
C VAL A 56 13.23 -10.81 11.76
N TYR A 57 12.53 -9.71 11.47
CA TYR A 57 11.59 -9.10 12.41
C TYR A 57 10.50 -10.08 12.83
N PHE A 58 9.82 -10.77 11.90
CA PHE A 58 8.79 -11.73 12.29
C PHE A 58 9.34 -12.93 13.07
N VAL A 59 10.53 -13.41 12.72
CA VAL A 59 11.22 -14.48 13.48
C VAL A 59 11.45 -14.03 14.92
N SER A 60 11.94 -12.80 15.14
CA SER A 60 12.18 -12.29 16.49
C SER A 60 10.88 -12.14 17.29
N ARG A 61 9.80 -11.66 16.66
CA ARG A 61 8.48 -11.53 17.30
C ARG A 61 7.84 -12.88 17.61
N TRP A 62 7.99 -13.86 16.73
CA TRP A 62 7.55 -15.23 16.94
C TRP A 62 8.26 -15.86 18.15
N GLN A 63 9.58 -15.70 18.24
CA GLN A 63 10.37 -16.18 19.39
C GLN A 63 9.95 -15.50 20.70
N ALA A 64 9.76 -14.18 20.68
CA ALA A 64 9.28 -13.41 21.83
C ALA A 64 7.86 -13.83 22.26
N SER A 65 7.05 -14.32 21.33
CA SER A 65 5.70 -14.85 21.59
C SER A 65 5.70 -16.31 22.08
N SER A 66 6.85 -16.83 22.54
CA SER A 66 7.07 -18.24 22.92
C SER A 66 6.86 -19.24 21.77
N SER A 67 7.16 -18.82 20.55
CA SER A 67 7.18 -19.68 19.37
C SER A 67 5.88 -20.47 19.14
N PRO A 68 4.73 -19.80 18.91
CA PRO A 68 3.47 -20.49 18.60
C PRO A 68 3.62 -21.50 17.46
N THR A 69 2.87 -22.60 17.52
CA THR A 69 3.06 -23.75 16.61
C THR A 69 2.14 -23.74 15.39
N SER A 70 1.23 -22.77 15.31
CA SER A 70 0.29 -22.57 14.21
C SER A 70 0.37 -21.11 13.77
N LEU A 71 0.90 -20.87 12.57
CA LEU A 71 1.19 -19.54 12.06
C LEU A 71 0.48 -19.30 10.72
N ARG A 72 0.11 -18.04 10.50
CA ARG A 72 -0.36 -17.54 9.21
C ARG A 72 0.41 -16.30 8.79
N LEU A 73 0.57 -16.14 7.48
CA LEU A 73 1.18 -14.98 6.86
C LEU A 73 0.17 -14.26 5.98
N ILE A 74 0.02 -12.96 6.16
CA ILE A 74 -0.92 -12.13 5.42
C ILE A 74 -0.13 -11.02 4.72
N GLU A 75 -0.35 -10.85 3.43
CA GLU A 75 0.22 -9.70 2.69
C GLU A 75 -0.87 -8.95 1.92
N PHE A 76 -0.91 -7.64 2.11
CA PHE A 76 -1.82 -6.74 1.38
C PHE A 76 -1.09 -6.13 0.20
N GLY A 77 -1.61 -6.32 -1.01
CA GLY A 77 -0.98 -5.83 -2.24
C GLY A 77 0.43 -6.38 -2.48
N PRO A 78 0.62 -7.71 -2.61
CA PRO A 78 1.95 -8.34 -2.70
C PRO A 78 2.75 -8.00 -3.98
N GLY A 79 2.19 -7.24 -4.92
CA GLY A 79 2.86 -6.85 -6.16
C GLY A 79 3.27 -8.06 -7.00
N LYS A 80 4.57 -8.29 -7.20
CA LYS A 80 5.07 -9.48 -7.91
C LYS A 80 5.21 -10.73 -7.02
N GLY A 81 5.02 -10.60 -5.72
CA GLY A 81 5.28 -11.67 -4.74
C GLY A 81 6.75 -11.78 -4.32
N THR A 82 7.61 -10.86 -4.76
CA THR A 82 9.07 -10.85 -4.46
C THR A 82 9.33 -10.78 -2.96
N LEU A 83 8.62 -9.90 -2.25
CA LEU A 83 8.75 -9.74 -0.80
C LEU A 83 8.44 -11.05 -0.08
N LEU A 84 7.30 -11.66 -0.41
CA LEU A 84 6.88 -12.92 0.17
C LEU A 84 7.87 -14.06 -0.09
N ALA A 85 8.38 -14.16 -1.32
CA ALA A 85 9.36 -15.18 -1.69
C ALA A 85 10.66 -15.05 -0.88
N ASP A 86 11.16 -13.83 -0.69
CA ASP A 86 12.34 -13.57 0.17
C ASP A 86 12.07 -13.90 1.63
N MET A 87 10.87 -13.59 2.12
CA MET A 87 10.48 -13.94 3.49
C MET A 87 10.42 -15.45 3.69
N ILE A 88 9.77 -16.19 2.80
CA ILE A 88 9.68 -17.67 2.85
C ILE A 88 11.07 -18.31 2.81
N ARG A 89 11.93 -17.85 1.88
CA ARG A 89 13.32 -18.32 1.79
C ARG A 89 14.09 -18.05 3.08
N THR A 90 13.85 -16.92 3.73
CA THR A 90 14.48 -16.59 5.02
C THR A 90 13.94 -17.47 6.14
N PHE A 91 12.62 -17.67 6.20
CA PHE A 91 11.98 -18.55 7.18
C PHE A 91 12.48 -19.99 7.09
N SER A 92 12.89 -20.47 5.91
CA SER A 92 13.49 -21.80 5.74
C SER A 92 14.76 -22.04 6.59
N ARG A 93 15.38 -20.96 7.09
CA ARG A 93 16.55 -21.02 7.98
C ARG A 93 16.17 -21.13 9.47
N PHE A 94 14.88 -21.09 9.79
CA PHE A 94 14.37 -21.09 11.16
C PHE A 94 13.29 -22.17 11.36
N PRO A 95 13.10 -22.68 12.57
CA PRO A 95 12.03 -23.64 12.85
C PRO A 95 10.62 -23.10 12.57
N LEU A 96 10.47 -21.76 12.58
CA LEU A 96 9.26 -21.01 12.27
C LEU A 96 8.53 -21.56 11.04
N LEU A 97 9.24 -21.86 9.96
CA LEU A 97 8.62 -22.29 8.71
C LEU A 97 7.76 -23.55 8.90
N SER A 98 8.19 -24.51 9.72
CA SER A 98 7.43 -25.75 9.97
C SER A 98 6.01 -25.50 10.52
N HIS A 99 5.82 -24.36 11.18
CA HIS A 99 4.57 -23.93 11.80
C HIS A 99 3.69 -23.06 10.88
N LEU A 100 4.20 -22.61 9.73
CA LEU A 100 3.41 -21.88 8.74
C LEU A 100 2.39 -22.82 8.09
N LYS A 101 1.10 -22.51 8.28
CA LYS A 101 -0.04 -23.29 7.79
C LYS A 101 -0.75 -22.62 6.63
N THR A 102 -0.87 -21.29 6.67
CA THR A 102 -1.70 -20.52 5.74
C THR A 102 -0.97 -19.25 5.29
N ILE A 103 -1.16 -18.89 4.03
CA ILE A 103 -0.76 -17.62 3.41
C ILE A 103 -2.02 -16.99 2.83
N HIS A 104 -2.37 -15.79 3.30
CA HIS A 104 -3.50 -15.02 2.79
C HIS A 104 -3.00 -13.78 2.04
N LEU A 105 -3.53 -13.55 0.85
CA LEU A 105 -3.12 -12.45 -0.01
C LEU A 105 -4.32 -11.58 -0.38
N VAL A 106 -4.18 -10.26 -0.32
CA VAL A 106 -5.20 -9.33 -0.82
C VAL A 106 -4.76 -8.81 -2.18
N GLU A 107 -5.37 -9.34 -3.24
CA GLU A 107 -5.08 -9.04 -4.64
C GLU A 107 -6.30 -9.39 -5.51
N THR A 108 -6.53 -8.63 -6.58
CA THR A 108 -7.62 -8.85 -7.54
C THR A 108 -7.14 -9.01 -8.99
N SER A 109 -5.91 -8.61 -9.29
CA SER A 109 -5.31 -8.70 -10.61
C SER A 109 -4.87 -10.13 -10.93
N GLU A 110 -5.60 -10.82 -11.80
CA GLU A 110 -5.31 -12.21 -12.16
C GLU A 110 -3.87 -12.42 -12.66
N GLY A 111 -3.32 -11.48 -13.43
CA GLY A 111 -1.95 -11.58 -13.92
C GLY A 111 -0.91 -11.47 -12.81
N LEU A 112 -1.12 -10.59 -11.82
CA LEU A 112 -0.26 -10.52 -10.64
C LEU A 112 -0.41 -11.78 -9.77
N MET A 113 -1.63 -12.28 -9.57
CA MET A 113 -1.88 -13.52 -8.83
C MET A 113 -1.12 -14.71 -9.43
N ARG A 114 -0.98 -14.81 -10.76
CA ARG A 114 -0.18 -15.85 -11.42
C ARG A 114 1.32 -15.71 -11.12
N LEU A 115 1.86 -14.49 -11.20
CA LEU A 115 3.27 -14.22 -10.87
C LEU A 115 3.56 -14.53 -9.39
N GLN A 116 2.70 -14.07 -8.51
CA GLN A 116 2.78 -14.31 -7.07
C GLN A 116 2.73 -15.81 -6.75
N LEU A 117 1.77 -16.55 -7.32
CA LEU A 117 1.64 -17.99 -7.11
C LEU A 117 2.91 -18.73 -7.55
N SER A 118 3.48 -18.39 -8.71
CA SER A 118 4.73 -18.99 -9.18
C SER A 118 5.91 -18.69 -8.25
N ALA A 119 6.04 -17.45 -7.76
CA ALA A 119 7.09 -17.05 -6.83
C ALA A 119 6.97 -17.79 -5.48
N ILE A 120 5.75 -17.90 -4.95
CA ILE A 120 5.45 -18.61 -3.69
C ILE A 120 5.71 -20.10 -3.82
N GLU A 121 5.24 -20.72 -4.90
CA GLU A 121 5.44 -22.14 -5.15
C GLU A 121 6.93 -22.47 -5.23
N SER A 122 7.70 -21.67 -5.96
CA SER A 122 9.15 -21.83 -6.06
C SER A 122 9.85 -21.69 -4.70
N ALA A 123 9.49 -20.67 -3.92
CA ALA A 123 10.08 -20.43 -2.60
C ALA A 123 9.73 -21.53 -1.59
N LEU A 124 8.48 -22.01 -1.57
CA LEU A 124 8.05 -23.13 -0.73
C LEU A 124 8.75 -24.43 -1.12
N ALA A 125 8.81 -24.74 -2.42
CA ALA A 125 9.47 -25.95 -2.93
C ALA A 125 10.95 -25.98 -2.54
N ALA A 126 11.67 -24.85 -2.70
CA ALA A 126 13.06 -24.71 -2.26
C ALA A 126 13.24 -24.90 -0.75
N ALA A 127 12.19 -24.66 0.03
CA ALA A 127 12.17 -24.84 1.48
C ALA A 127 11.58 -26.20 1.92
N GLY A 128 11.34 -27.13 1.00
CA GLY A 128 10.81 -28.46 1.30
C GLY A 128 9.32 -28.49 1.67
N LYS A 129 8.56 -27.47 1.25
CA LYS A 129 7.10 -27.37 1.41
C LYS A 129 6.41 -27.34 0.06
N ARG A 130 5.10 -27.59 0.05
CA ARG A 130 4.25 -27.49 -1.13
C ARG A 130 2.95 -26.74 -0.84
N ILE A 131 2.34 -26.19 -1.88
CA ILE A 131 1.01 -25.60 -1.77
C ILE A 131 -0.01 -26.73 -1.60
N ALA A 132 -0.91 -26.56 -0.64
CA ALA A 132 -1.99 -27.51 -0.40
C ALA A 132 -2.98 -27.48 -1.56
N MET A 133 -3.28 -28.66 -2.14
CA MET A 133 -4.33 -28.78 -3.15
C MET A 133 -5.69 -28.90 -2.47
N PRO A 134 -6.78 -28.37 -3.06
CA PRO A 134 -8.12 -28.57 -2.54
C PRO A 134 -8.42 -30.07 -2.41
N ARG A 135 -8.84 -30.51 -1.23
CA ARG A 135 -9.25 -31.90 -0.99
C ARG A 135 -10.72 -31.94 -0.59
N ASN A 136 -11.46 -32.88 -1.17
CA ASN A 136 -12.88 -33.12 -0.86
C ASN A 136 -13.08 -34.25 0.15
N ASP A 137 -12.00 -34.89 0.62
CA ASP A 137 -12.03 -36.11 1.42
C ASP A 137 -11.98 -35.87 2.95
N GLY A 138 -11.92 -34.60 3.38
CA GLY A 138 -11.83 -34.22 4.79
C GLY A 138 -10.49 -34.58 5.46
N SER A 139 -9.46 -34.95 4.69
CA SER A 139 -8.14 -35.26 5.24
C SER A 139 -7.46 -34.01 5.80
N SER A 140 -6.76 -34.17 6.92
CA SER A 140 -6.00 -33.08 7.54
C SER A 140 -4.82 -32.64 6.65
N GLN A 141 -4.51 -31.34 6.69
CA GLN A 141 -3.36 -30.74 6.01
C GLN A 141 -2.05 -31.43 6.43
N ALA A 142 -1.22 -31.82 5.46
CA ALA A 142 0.08 -32.43 5.75
C ALA A 142 1.05 -31.40 6.37
N ALA A 143 2.07 -31.86 7.09
CA ALA A 143 3.02 -30.98 7.77
C ALA A 143 3.85 -30.11 6.81
N ASP A 144 4.09 -30.62 5.60
CA ASP A 144 4.82 -29.96 4.51
C ASP A 144 3.91 -29.10 3.62
N GLU A 145 2.60 -29.06 3.87
CA GLU A 145 1.63 -28.29 3.08
C GLU A 145 1.39 -26.90 3.66
N VAL A 146 1.12 -25.93 2.78
CA VAL A 146 0.70 -24.57 3.12
C VAL A 146 -0.50 -24.19 2.25
N HIS A 147 -1.60 -23.77 2.85
CA HIS A 147 -2.73 -23.22 2.08
C HIS A 147 -2.42 -21.80 1.64
N VAL A 148 -2.74 -21.48 0.38
CA VAL A 148 -2.60 -20.14 -0.17
C VAL A 148 -3.98 -19.68 -0.63
N GLU A 149 -4.46 -18.58 -0.08
CA GLU A 149 -5.79 -18.05 -0.36
C GLU A 149 -5.73 -16.57 -0.75
N TYR A 150 -6.50 -16.21 -1.76
CA TYR A 150 -6.61 -14.85 -2.27
C TYR A 150 -7.95 -14.22 -1.90
N PHE A 151 -7.91 -12.97 -1.45
CA PHE A 151 -9.06 -12.21 -1.01
C PHE A 151 -9.20 -10.92 -1.84
N PRO A 152 -10.42 -10.54 -2.25
CA PRO A 152 -10.62 -9.37 -3.11
C PRO A 152 -10.46 -8.04 -2.37
N HIS A 153 -10.57 -8.04 -1.03
CA HIS A 153 -10.38 -6.86 -0.19
C HIS A 153 -10.03 -7.28 1.25
N VAL A 154 -9.48 -6.34 2.02
CA VAL A 154 -8.95 -6.56 3.39
C VAL A 154 -9.99 -7.08 4.38
N ASP A 155 -11.27 -6.67 4.23
CA ASP A 155 -12.34 -7.12 5.12
C ASP A 155 -12.76 -8.58 4.90
N ALA A 156 -12.45 -9.16 3.74
CA ALA A 156 -12.77 -10.56 3.42
C ALA A 156 -11.81 -11.54 4.08
N VAL A 157 -10.61 -11.10 4.48
CA VAL A 157 -9.63 -11.95 5.17
C VAL A 157 -10.19 -12.35 6.53
N PRO A 158 -10.29 -13.64 6.88
CA PRO A 158 -10.89 -14.06 8.14
C PRO A 158 -10.05 -13.67 9.35
N ILE A 159 -10.71 -13.33 10.46
CA ILE A 159 -10.04 -13.27 11.77
C ILE A 159 -9.92 -14.70 12.27
N ASP A 160 -8.72 -15.13 12.64
CA ASP A 160 -8.46 -16.46 13.18
C ASP A 160 -7.68 -16.34 14.50
N PRO A 161 -8.34 -16.52 15.66
CA PRO A 161 -7.67 -16.46 16.96
C PRO A 161 -6.76 -17.67 17.22
N SER A 162 -6.89 -18.76 16.46
CA SER A 162 -6.14 -20.00 16.66
C SER A 162 -4.74 -20.00 16.03
N GLN A 163 -4.46 -19.03 15.16
CA GLN A 163 -3.18 -18.89 14.47
C GLN A 163 -2.50 -17.59 14.85
N TRP A 164 -1.20 -17.65 15.15
CA TRP A 164 -0.41 -16.44 15.32
C TRP A 164 -0.21 -15.76 13.97
N THR A 165 -0.54 -14.47 13.91
CA THR A 165 -0.63 -13.74 12.64
C THR A 165 0.65 -12.96 12.37
N MET A 166 1.28 -13.20 11.22
CA MET A 166 2.24 -12.29 10.59
C MET A 166 1.52 -11.49 9.51
N LEU A 167 1.58 -10.16 9.54
CA LEU A 167 0.93 -9.31 8.53
C LEU A 167 1.90 -8.28 7.94
N VAL A 168 1.93 -8.14 6.63
CA VAL A 168 2.69 -7.07 5.95
C VAL A 168 1.79 -6.28 5.00
N ALA A 169 1.90 -4.96 5.07
CA ALA A 169 1.36 -4.04 4.07
C ALA A 169 2.47 -3.08 3.65
N HIS A 170 3.09 -3.32 2.50
CA HIS A 170 4.22 -2.57 1.99
C HIS A 170 3.83 -1.82 0.71
N GLU A 171 3.93 -0.49 0.71
CA GLU A 171 3.49 0.38 -0.40
C GLU A 171 2.03 0.07 -0.81
N PHE A 172 1.17 -0.08 0.20
CA PHE A 172 -0.25 -0.38 0.03
C PHE A 172 -1.13 0.84 0.33
N PHE A 173 -0.72 1.66 1.30
CA PHE A 173 -1.57 2.72 1.85
C PHE A 173 -1.52 3.99 1.01
N ASP A 174 -0.40 4.25 0.34
CA ASP A 174 -0.24 5.40 -0.55
C ASP A 174 -1.15 5.37 -1.79
N ALA A 175 -1.51 4.18 -2.25
CA ALA A 175 -2.41 3.93 -3.36
C ALA A 175 -3.90 3.97 -2.94
N LEU A 176 -4.20 4.03 -1.63
CA LEU A 176 -5.58 4.09 -1.16
C LEU A 176 -6.22 5.45 -1.47
N PRO A 177 -7.48 5.47 -1.93
CA PRO A 177 -8.20 6.71 -2.24
C PRO A 177 -8.21 7.71 -1.08
N ILE A 178 -7.92 8.97 -1.41
CA ILE A 178 -8.01 10.11 -0.49
C ILE A 178 -9.13 11.07 -0.89
N HIS A 179 -9.63 11.81 0.10
CA HIS A 179 -10.36 13.06 -0.08
C HIS A 179 -9.44 14.23 0.24
N ILE A 180 -9.56 15.31 -0.51
CA ILE A 180 -8.80 16.55 -0.29
C ILE A 180 -9.79 17.64 0.14
N PHE A 181 -9.55 18.27 1.29
CA PHE A 181 -10.35 19.37 1.81
C PHE A 181 -9.52 20.64 1.88
N GLU A 182 -10.09 21.76 1.46
CA GLU A 182 -9.50 23.08 1.58
C GLU A 182 -10.24 23.89 2.65
N ARG A 183 -9.48 24.51 3.56
CA ARG A 183 -10.05 25.48 4.50
C ARG A 183 -10.36 26.76 3.74
N THR A 184 -11.61 27.22 3.79
CA THR A 184 -12.01 28.55 3.29
C THR A 184 -12.35 29.48 4.45
N VAL A 185 -12.61 30.76 4.16
CA VAL A 185 -13.14 31.72 5.14
C VAL A 185 -14.50 31.29 5.72
N SER A 186 -15.25 30.47 4.99
CA SER A 186 -16.62 30.02 5.32
C SER A 186 -16.70 28.57 5.80
N GLY A 187 -15.57 28.00 6.23
CA GLY A 187 -15.45 26.59 6.62
C GLY A 187 -14.72 25.73 5.59
N PHE A 188 -14.73 24.42 5.77
CA PHE A 188 -14.07 23.51 4.84
C PHE A 188 -14.89 23.31 3.56
N ARG A 189 -14.21 23.06 2.45
CA ARG A 189 -14.79 22.61 1.18
C ARG A 189 -14.01 21.43 0.64
N GLU A 190 -14.67 20.56 -0.08
CA GLU A 190 -14.04 19.40 -0.70
C GLU A 190 -13.52 19.78 -2.09
N LEU A 191 -12.30 19.35 -2.41
CA LEU A 191 -11.74 19.48 -3.74
C LEU A 191 -12.21 18.30 -4.59
N LEU A 192 -12.91 18.60 -5.67
CA LEU A 192 -13.53 17.65 -6.58
C LEU A 192 -12.90 17.75 -7.97
N VAL A 193 -13.17 16.76 -8.82
CA VAL A 193 -12.78 16.76 -10.23
C VAL A 193 -14.02 16.98 -11.09
N ASP A 194 -13.95 17.93 -12.01
CA ASP A 194 -15.03 18.31 -12.94
C ASP A 194 -14.54 18.26 -14.39
N VAL A 195 -15.47 18.14 -15.33
CA VAL A 195 -15.18 18.17 -16.77
C VAL A 195 -15.09 19.62 -17.24
N GLN A 196 -13.99 19.97 -17.88
CA GLN A 196 -13.86 21.26 -18.54
C GLN A 196 -14.59 21.21 -19.88
N HIS A 197 -15.81 21.74 -19.91
CA HIS A 197 -16.51 21.99 -21.16
C HIS A 197 -15.83 23.17 -21.89
N GLN A 198 -15.24 22.90 -23.06
CA GLN A 198 -14.89 23.97 -23.99
C GLN A 198 -16.18 24.65 -24.45
N GLN A 199 -16.50 25.82 -23.88
CA GLN A 199 -17.43 26.72 -24.54
C GLN A 199 -16.78 27.12 -25.87
N ARG A 200 -17.37 26.67 -26.99
CA ARG A 200 -17.13 27.31 -28.29
C ARG A 200 -17.55 28.76 -28.11
N GLN A 201 -16.59 29.67 -28.02
CA GLN A 201 -16.86 31.11 -28.13
C GLN A 201 -17.41 31.34 -29.55
N ALA A 202 -18.73 31.37 -29.68
CA ALA A 202 -19.36 32.04 -30.80
C ALA A 202 -19.10 33.53 -30.59
N ALA A 203 -18.28 34.10 -31.47
CA ALA A 203 -18.03 35.53 -31.52
C ALA A 203 -19.34 36.25 -31.88
N SER A 204 -20.08 36.72 -30.88
CA SER A 204 -20.99 37.87 -31.01
C SER A 204 -21.52 38.30 -29.64
N GLY A 205 -21.19 39.53 -29.24
CA GLY A 205 -22.03 40.38 -28.38
C GLY A 205 -22.15 39.99 -26.91
N GLY A 206 -21.65 40.85 -26.03
CA GLY A 206 -21.48 40.60 -24.60
C GLY A 206 -22.71 40.11 -23.84
N VAL A 207 -22.45 39.22 -22.87
CA VAL A 207 -23.32 38.95 -21.71
C VAL A 207 -22.44 38.56 -20.51
N GLN A 208 -22.88 39.01 -19.33
CA GLN A 208 -22.32 38.78 -17.99
C GLN A 208 -21.83 37.34 -17.73
N GLU A 209 -20.66 37.22 -17.09
CA GLU A 209 -20.20 35.99 -16.45
C GLU A 209 -21.18 35.55 -15.34
N GLN A 210 -22.12 34.66 -15.67
CA GLN A 210 -22.71 33.78 -14.66
C GLN A 210 -21.82 32.54 -14.52
N ARG A 211 -20.99 32.54 -13.48
CA ARG A 211 -20.25 31.36 -13.02
C ARG A 211 -21.23 30.34 -12.43
N GLN A 212 -21.75 29.43 -13.24
CA GLN A 212 -22.38 28.21 -12.71
C GLN A 212 -21.28 27.20 -12.36
N SER A 213 -20.84 27.20 -11.09
CA SER A 213 -20.12 26.05 -10.51
C SER A 213 -21.17 25.03 -10.03
N GLY A 214 -21.66 24.21 -10.94
CA GLY A 214 -22.47 23.04 -10.61
C GLY A 214 -21.61 21.80 -10.80
N VAL A 215 -21.42 21.01 -9.74
CA VAL A 215 -20.91 19.64 -9.87
C VAL A 215 -21.93 18.88 -10.72
N THR A 216 -21.56 18.51 -11.95
CA THR A 216 -22.45 17.75 -12.82
C THR A 216 -22.35 16.27 -12.43
N THR A 217 -23.40 15.71 -11.85
CA THR A 217 -23.50 14.26 -11.63
C THR A 217 -23.69 13.58 -12.99
N ILE A 218 -22.60 13.04 -13.55
CA ILE A 218 -22.66 12.26 -14.79
C ILE A 218 -23.35 10.93 -14.48
N LYS A 219 -24.50 10.67 -15.10
CA LYS A 219 -25.13 9.35 -15.04
C LYS A 219 -24.43 8.44 -16.05
N VAL A 220 -24.30 7.14 -15.73
CA VAL A 220 -23.68 6.14 -16.65
C VAL A 220 -24.38 6.10 -18.02
N SER A 221 -25.65 6.51 -18.10
CA SER A 221 -26.41 6.70 -19.34
C SER A 221 -25.79 7.74 -20.28
N ASP A 222 -25.17 8.79 -19.73
CA ASP A 222 -24.67 9.94 -20.49
C ASP A 222 -23.36 9.62 -21.21
N LEU A 223 -22.65 8.57 -20.76
CA LEU A 223 -21.43 8.04 -21.38
C LEU A 223 -21.72 7.05 -22.51
N ARG A 224 -22.92 6.45 -22.56
CA ARG A 224 -23.31 5.40 -23.53
C ARG A 224 -23.97 5.94 -24.80
N SER A 225 -24.32 7.22 -24.87
CA SER A 225 -25.00 7.82 -26.02
C SER A 225 -24.10 8.08 -27.24
N SER A 226 -22.81 7.74 -27.17
CA SER A 226 -21.88 7.89 -28.30
C SER A 226 -21.73 6.64 -29.18
N SER A 227 -22.46 5.54 -28.90
CA SER A 227 -22.34 4.30 -29.65
C SER A 227 -23.68 3.61 -29.92
N SER A 228 -24.44 4.11 -30.91
CA SER A 228 -25.36 3.26 -31.70
C SER A 228 -25.69 3.89 -33.06
N SER A 229 -24.89 3.48 -34.06
CA SER A 229 -25.19 3.17 -35.46
C SER A 229 -26.40 3.81 -36.16
N SER A 230 -26.12 4.50 -37.27
CA SER A 230 -26.99 4.52 -38.46
C SER A 230 -26.48 3.48 -39.47
N SER A 231 -27.31 2.50 -39.83
CA SER A 231 -27.07 1.55 -40.92
C SER A 231 -27.88 1.92 -42.17
N ASN A 232 -27.25 1.68 -43.32
CA ASN A 232 -27.58 2.06 -44.69
C ASN A 232 -28.96 1.62 -45.24
N SER A 233 -29.49 2.41 -46.19
CA SER A 233 -30.03 1.85 -47.44
C SER A 233 -29.86 2.79 -48.65
N SER A 234 -29.71 2.14 -49.79
CA SER A 234 -29.23 2.50 -51.13
C SER A 234 -30.02 3.53 -51.96
N LYS A 235 -29.36 4.34 -52.81
CA LYS A 235 -29.38 4.25 -54.29
C LYS A 235 -28.81 5.48 -55.05
N GLU A 236 -28.06 5.15 -56.11
CA GLU A 236 -27.92 5.79 -57.44
C GLU A 236 -27.33 7.21 -57.64
N GLY A 237 -26.20 7.25 -58.36
CA GLY A 237 -26.09 7.99 -59.63
C GLY A 237 -25.19 9.23 -59.67
N GLY A 238 -24.20 9.23 -60.57
CA GLY A 238 -23.65 10.47 -61.17
C GLY A 238 -22.13 10.63 -61.11
N LYS A 239 -21.54 10.99 -62.26
CA LYS A 239 -20.10 11.08 -62.55
C LYS A 239 -19.45 12.42 -62.15
N ASP A 240 -18.12 12.37 -62.14
CA ASP A 240 -17.12 13.39 -62.52
C ASP A 240 -16.33 14.20 -61.46
N ALA A 241 -15.00 14.13 -61.67
CA ALA A 241 -13.95 15.15 -61.53
C ALA A 241 -13.41 15.58 -60.14
N THR A 242 -12.17 15.13 -59.89
CA THR A 242 -11.00 15.85 -59.35
C THR A 242 -11.18 16.98 -58.32
N ALA A 243 -10.68 16.77 -57.09
CA ALA A 243 -9.86 17.74 -56.36
C ALA A 243 -9.20 17.08 -55.13
N ALA A 244 -7.88 17.20 -55.03
CA ALA A 244 -7.14 16.86 -53.83
C ALA A 244 -7.47 17.87 -52.72
N ALA A 245 -8.01 17.38 -51.60
CA ALA A 245 -8.12 18.15 -50.36
C ALA A 245 -7.65 17.25 -49.21
N SER A 246 -6.55 17.65 -48.59
CA SER A 246 -6.03 17.10 -47.35
C SER A 246 -7.05 17.31 -46.23
N SER A 247 -7.88 16.31 -45.95
CA SER A 247 -8.72 16.30 -44.75
C SER A 247 -7.86 15.87 -43.57
N SER A 248 -7.38 16.85 -42.81
CA SER A 248 -6.85 16.63 -41.46
C SER A 248 -7.99 16.09 -40.60
N THR A 249 -8.00 14.77 -40.40
CA THR A 249 -8.92 14.11 -39.48
C THR A 249 -8.60 14.57 -38.07
N SER A 250 -9.33 15.57 -37.57
CA SER A 250 -9.24 15.99 -36.17
C SER A 250 -9.80 14.87 -35.32
N THR A 251 -8.92 14.10 -34.68
CA THR A 251 -9.29 13.22 -33.57
C THR A 251 -10.04 14.05 -32.52
N PRO A 252 -11.20 13.58 -32.01
CA PRO A 252 -11.91 14.30 -30.97
C PRO A 252 -11.00 14.41 -29.74
N SER A 253 -10.72 15.63 -29.31
CA SER A 253 -9.91 15.87 -28.11
C SER A 253 -10.64 15.29 -26.89
N SER A 254 -10.00 14.37 -26.18
CA SER A 254 -10.51 13.87 -24.90
C SER A 254 -10.92 15.03 -23.98
N PRO A 255 -12.02 14.91 -23.22
CA PRO A 255 -12.45 15.97 -22.31
C PRO A 255 -11.35 16.27 -21.30
N ALA A 256 -10.98 17.54 -21.17
CA ALA A 256 -10.02 17.97 -20.16
C ALA A 256 -10.70 17.96 -18.77
N PHE A 257 -9.99 17.50 -17.75
CA PHE A 257 -10.46 17.54 -16.36
C PHE A 257 -9.84 18.73 -15.62
N ARG A 258 -10.54 19.23 -14.61
CA ARG A 258 -10.05 20.29 -13.73
C ARG A 258 -10.46 20.04 -12.28
N TYR A 259 -9.70 20.63 -11.34
CA TYR A 259 -10.12 20.69 -9.95
C TYR A 259 -11.16 21.80 -9.74
N VAL A 260 -12.18 21.52 -8.92
CA VAL A 260 -13.17 22.49 -8.46
C VAL A 260 -13.41 22.33 -6.97
N LEU A 261 -13.71 23.41 -6.26
CA LEU A 261 -14.16 23.31 -4.86
C LEU A 261 -15.67 23.08 -4.82
N SER A 262 -16.11 22.24 -3.89
CA SER A 262 -17.53 22.08 -3.60
C SER A 262 -18.14 23.43 -3.21
N PRO A 263 -19.37 23.75 -3.66
CA PRO A 263 -20.02 25.02 -3.30
C PRO A 263 -20.39 25.06 -1.81
N THR A 264 -20.73 23.90 -1.25
CA THR A 264 -21.15 23.70 0.14
C THR A 264 -20.33 22.61 0.81
N GLU A 265 -20.47 22.48 2.14
CA GLU A 265 -19.90 21.34 2.84
C GLU A 265 -20.57 20.03 2.40
N THR A 266 -19.75 19.09 1.95
CA THR A 266 -20.19 17.73 1.63
C THR A 266 -20.36 16.90 2.91
N PRO A 267 -21.04 15.74 2.86
CA PRO A 267 -21.08 14.81 3.99
C PRO A 267 -19.67 14.42 4.47
N TRP A 268 -18.74 14.17 3.54
CA TRP A 268 -17.34 13.87 3.84
C TRP A 268 -16.63 15.03 4.52
N THR A 269 -16.90 16.27 4.09
CA THR A 269 -16.36 17.47 4.73
C THR A 269 -16.75 17.52 6.21
N LYS A 270 -18.03 17.28 6.53
CA LYS A 270 -18.53 17.29 7.91
C LYS A 270 -17.94 16.17 8.76
N LEU A 271 -17.84 14.97 8.18
CA LEU A 271 -17.39 13.77 8.89
C LEU A 271 -15.88 13.78 9.15
N LEU A 272 -15.07 14.14 8.16
CA LEU A 272 -13.62 13.95 8.20
C LEU A 272 -12.84 15.21 8.55
N ALA A 273 -13.34 16.38 8.14
CA ALA A 273 -12.61 17.64 8.25
C ALA A 273 -13.19 18.57 9.33
N SER A 274 -14.44 19.01 9.20
CA SER A 274 -15.02 20.07 10.03
C SER A 274 -15.10 19.71 11.51
N SER A 275 -15.37 18.45 11.84
CA SER A 275 -15.47 17.96 13.22
C SER A 275 -14.12 17.54 13.83
N ASN A 276 -13.05 17.46 13.03
CA ASN A 276 -11.80 16.87 13.45
C ASN A 276 -10.89 17.91 14.13
N PRO A 277 -10.52 17.72 15.42
CA PRO A 277 -9.69 18.66 16.17
C PRO A 277 -8.32 18.94 15.52
N ARG A 278 -7.75 17.98 14.78
CA ARG A 278 -6.44 18.10 14.11
C ARG A 278 -6.40 19.25 13.10
N PHE A 279 -7.55 19.60 12.53
CA PHE A 279 -7.64 20.53 11.39
C PHE A 279 -8.22 21.90 11.76
N GLN A 280 -8.62 22.11 13.02
CA GLN A 280 -9.20 23.38 13.48
C GLN A 280 -8.24 24.57 13.33
N ARG A 281 -6.92 24.32 13.32
CA ARG A 281 -5.88 25.35 13.19
C ARG A 281 -5.53 25.70 11.74
N LEU A 282 -6.07 24.99 10.76
CA LEU A 282 -5.81 25.28 9.35
C LEU A 282 -6.33 26.68 8.99
N GLN A 283 -5.52 27.41 8.25
CA GLN A 283 -5.83 28.75 7.75
C GLN A 283 -6.49 28.68 6.37
N PRO A 284 -7.28 29.69 5.97
CA PRO A 284 -7.83 29.75 4.63
C PRO A 284 -6.78 29.53 3.52
N GLY A 285 -7.09 28.69 2.54
CA GLY A 285 -6.20 28.25 1.46
C GLY A 285 -5.33 27.03 1.79
N GLN A 286 -5.22 26.64 3.06
CA GLN A 286 -4.54 25.39 3.43
C GLN A 286 -5.44 24.17 3.17
N ARG A 287 -4.80 23.07 2.79
CA ARG A 287 -5.46 21.81 2.46
C ARG A 287 -5.12 20.70 3.44
N VAL A 288 -5.97 19.69 3.46
CA VAL A 288 -5.73 18.43 4.13
C VAL A 288 -6.21 17.25 3.28
N GLU A 289 -5.41 16.20 3.26
CA GLU A 289 -5.63 14.94 2.57
C GLU A 289 -5.99 13.87 3.61
N ILE A 290 -7.12 13.19 3.43
CA ILE A 290 -7.64 12.20 4.39
C ILE A 290 -8.14 10.98 3.63
N SER A 291 -7.67 9.79 4.01
CA SER A 291 -8.17 8.52 3.48
C SER A 291 -9.00 7.76 4.52
N PRO A 292 -10.34 7.74 4.40
CA PRO A 292 -11.18 6.86 5.22
C PRO A 292 -10.80 5.38 5.09
N GLU A 293 -10.35 4.98 3.90
CA GLU A 293 -9.95 3.62 3.58
C GLU A 293 -8.66 3.23 4.30
N SER A 294 -7.68 4.13 4.38
CA SER A 294 -6.49 3.90 5.21
C SER A 294 -6.86 3.70 6.68
N TRP A 295 -7.79 4.49 7.23
CA TRP A 295 -8.22 4.30 8.63
C TRP A 295 -8.90 2.95 8.83
N ALA A 296 -9.85 2.59 7.96
CA ALA A 296 -10.56 1.31 8.04
C ALA A 296 -9.59 0.12 7.89
N THR A 297 -8.65 0.21 6.93
CA THR A 297 -7.63 -0.81 6.70
C THR A 297 -6.70 -0.97 7.90
N ALA A 298 -6.22 0.13 8.50
CA ALA A 298 -5.36 0.05 9.68
C ALA A 298 -6.10 -0.56 10.87
N ARG A 299 -7.38 -0.22 11.07
CA ARG A 299 -8.23 -0.89 12.07
C ARG A 299 -8.34 -2.39 11.76
N ARG A 300 -8.59 -2.75 10.51
CA ARG A 300 -8.69 -4.15 10.08
C ARG A 300 -7.39 -4.93 10.32
N ILE A 301 -6.23 -4.32 10.08
CA ILE A 301 -4.92 -4.88 10.41
C ILE A 301 -4.83 -5.17 11.92
N GLY A 302 -5.24 -4.21 12.76
CA GLY A 302 -5.26 -4.39 14.21
C GLY A 302 -6.14 -5.58 14.64
N GLU A 303 -7.31 -5.75 14.03
CA GLU A 303 -8.20 -6.89 14.28
C GLU A 303 -7.59 -8.23 13.86
N LEU A 304 -6.98 -8.29 12.67
CA LEU A 304 -6.35 -9.50 12.15
C LEU A 304 -5.14 -9.92 12.98
N VAL A 305 -4.32 -8.96 13.40
CA VAL A 305 -3.14 -9.19 14.26
C VAL A 305 -3.57 -9.57 15.67
N ALA A 306 -4.61 -8.93 16.21
CA ALA A 306 -5.16 -9.29 17.52
C ALA A 306 -5.91 -10.62 17.53
N GLY A 307 -6.33 -11.13 16.36
CA GLY A 307 -7.19 -12.31 16.27
C GLY A 307 -8.61 -12.06 16.82
N LYS A 308 -9.05 -10.79 16.89
CA LYS A 308 -10.35 -10.39 17.45
C LYS A 308 -10.92 -9.17 16.76
N LYS A 309 -12.26 -9.09 16.71
CA LYS A 309 -12.95 -7.88 16.23
C LYS A 309 -12.73 -6.72 17.20
N ALA A 310 -12.57 -5.52 16.66
CA ALA A 310 -12.47 -4.31 17.46
C ALA A 310 -13.79 -4.07 18.20
N LYS A 311 -13.71 -3.59 19.44
CA LYS A 311 -14.92 -3.17 20.16
C LYS A 311 -15.62 -2.06 19.36
N PRO A 312 -16.96 -2.02 19.33
CA PRO A 312 -17.68 -0.89 18.75
C PRO A 312 -17.22 0.39 19.44
N ALA A 313 -17.01 1.46 18.68
CA ALA A 313 -16.72 2.76 19.27
C ALA A 313 -17.89 3.17 20.18
N PRO A 314 -17.64 3.81 21.35
CA PRO A 314 -18.71 4.30 22.21
C PRO A 314 -19.64 5.22 21.41
N GLY A 315 -20.91 4.82 21.25
CA GLY A 315 -21.92 5.58 20.47
C GLY A 315 -22.30 5.01 19.10
N GLN A 316 -21.76 3.86 18.69
CA GLN A 316 -22.28 3.06 17.56
C GLN A 316 -22.93 1.77 18.08
N GLU A 317 -23.98 1.88 18.88
CA GLU A 317 -24.97 0.81 19.00
C GLU A 317 -25.84 0.89 17.75
N SER A 318 -25.67 -0.04 16.82
CA SER A 318 -26.49 -0.09 15.61
C SER A 318 -27.87 -0.66 15.94
N ASP A 319 -28.94 0.10 15.68
CA ASP A 319 -30.34 -0.37 15.58
C ASP A 319 -30.57 -1.28 14.34
N ALA A 320 -29.54 -1.97 13.86
CA ALA A 320 -29.69 -2.92 12.77
C ALA A 320 -30.39 -4.18 13.30
N ALA A 321 -31.62 -4.41 12.83
CA ALA A 321 -32.34 -5.64 13.06
C ALA A 321 -31.44 -6.86 12.75
N PRO A 322 -31.51 -7.94 13.54
CA PRO A 322 -30.59 -9.06 13.44
C PRO A 322 -30.74 -9.73 12.08
N SER A 323 -29.83 -9.41 11.16
CA SER A 323 -29.62 -10.23 9.97
C SER A 323 -29.03 -11.57 10.41
N LYS A 324 -29.68 -12.63 9.95
CA LYS A 324 -29.47 -14.05 10.28
C LYS A 324 -28.04 -14.46 10.62
N GLU A 325 -27.96 -15.13 11.78
CA GLU A 325 -26.83 -15.81 12.41
C GLU A 325 -25.60 -14.93 12.69
N PRO A 326 -25.38 -14.52 13.95
CA PRO A 326 -24.06 -14.02 14.34
C PRO A 326 -23.07 -15.17 14.16
N ASP A 327 -21.98 -14.89 13.45
CA ASP A 327 -20.80 -15.75 13.44
C ASP A 327 -20.20 -15.73 14.86
N GLU A 328 -20.75 -16.59 15.74
CA GLU A 328 -20.37 -16.76 17.15
C GLU A 328 -18.94 -17.32 17.31
N SER A 329 -18.26 -17.67 16.22
CA SER A 329 -16.93 -18.27 16.27
C SER A 329 -15.79 -17.27 16.60
N ALA A 330 -16.03 -15.96 16.47
CA ALA A 330 -14.97 -14.95 16.52
C ALA A 330 -14.94 -14.04 17.77
N SER A 331 -15.66 -14.34 18.87
CA SER A 331 -15.79 -13.35 19.96
C SER A 331 -15.73 -13.80 21.42
N SER A 332 -15.09 -14.92 21.77
CA SER A 332 -14.85 -15.21 23.21
C SER A 332 -13.67 -16.10 23.58
N GLY A 333 -12.98 -16.71 22.60
CA GLY A 333 -11.86 -17.62 22.86
C GLY A 333 -10.49 -16.93 22.92
N PRO A 334 -9.50 -17.53 23.60
CA PRO A 334 -8.13 -17.03 23.70
C PRO A 334 -7.50 -16.86 22.31
N SER A 335 -7.02 -15.64 22.01
CA SER A 335 -6.25 -15.37 20.79
C SER A 335 -4.76 -15.68 20.95
N GLN A 336 -4.13 -16.21 19.90
CA GLN A 336 -2.66 -16.34 19.80
C GLN A 336 -1.96 -14.99 19.58
N GLY A 337 -2.68 -13.95 19.15
CA GLY A 337 -2.11 -12.65 18.81
C GLY A 337 -1.28 -12.67 17.53
N GLY A 338 -0.31 -11.76 17.41
CA GLY A 338 0.42 -11.60 16.17
C GLY A 338 1.38 -10.41 16.15
N ALA A 339 2.06 -10.26 15.02
CA ALA A 339 2.83 -9.08 14.66
C ALA A 339 2.48 -8.63 13.24
N GLY A 340 2.56 -7.33 13.00
CA GLY A 340 2.35 -6.72 11.70
C GLY A 340 3.35 -5.60 11.40
N LEU A 341 3.55 -5.32 10.12
CA LEU A 341 4.34 -4.20 9.61
C LEU A 341 3.55 -3.46 8.54
N ILE A 342 3.45 -2.14 8.70
CA ILE A 342 2.99 -1.21 7.66
C ILE A 342 4.20 -0.39 7.24
N VAL A 343 4.58 -0.49 5.96
CA VAL A 343 5.75 0.18 5.40
C VAL A 343 5.32 1.04 4.23
N ASP A 344 5.45 2.35 4.35
CA ASP A 344 5.02 3.27 3.32
C ASP A 344 5.74 4.62 3.46
N TYR A 345 5.71 5.47 2.43
CA TYR A 345 6.25 6.83 2.55
C TYR A 345 5.23 7.78 3.15
N GLY A 346 5.69 8.55 4.13
CA GLY A 346 4.81 9.35 4.94
C GLY A 346 5.48 9.83 6.23
N ASP A 347 4.66 10.31 7.14
CA ASP A 347 5.10 10.91 8.39
C ASP A 347 3.95 10.92 9.42
N SER A 348 4.26 11.20 10.69
CA SER A 348 3.28 11.32 11.77
C SER A 348 2.54 12.66 11.76
N LYS A 349 1.97 13.03 10.61
CA LYS A 349 1.20 14.26 10.41
C LYS A 349 0.26 14.13 9.23
N ALA A 350 -0.75 15.00 9.21
CA ALA A 350 -1.59 15.18 8.04
C ALA A 350 -0.85 15.94 6.92
N PHE A 351 -1.15 15.59 5.68
CA PHE A 351 -0.61 16.21 4.48
C PHE A 351 -1.69 17.05 3.78
N GLY A 352 -1.29 18.00 2.93
CA GLY A 352 -2.19 18.87 2.18
C GLY A 352 -1.79 19.10 0.72
N GLY A 353 -0.78 18.38 0.25
CA GLY A 353 -0.22 18.56 -1.09
C GLY A 353 0.76 17.46 -1.45
N SER A 354 0.48 16.24 -1.01
CA SER A 354 1.28 15.06 -1.33
C SER A 354 0.71 14.26 -2.51
N PHE A 355 -0.57 14.48 -2.85
CA PHE A 355 -1.22 13.82 -3.97
C PHE A 355 -0.49 14.09 -5.28
N ARG A 356 -0.06 13.03 -5.97
CA ARG A 356 0.74 13.12 -7.20
C ARG A 356 0.51 11.91 -8.10
N ALA A 357 0.96 12.03 -9.34
CA ALA A 357 0.97 10.92 -10.28
C ALA A 357 2.39 10.63 -10.77
N PHE A 358 2.75 9.36 -10.92
CA PHE A 358 4.02 8.92 -11.49
C PHE A 358 3.81 8.18 -12.81
N LYS A 359 4.65 8.51 -13.79
CA LYS A 359 4.74 7.80 -15.06
C LYS A 359 6.18 7.82 -15.55
N SER A 360 6.72 6.64 -15.83
CA SER A 360 8.10 6.44 -16.29
C SER A 360 9.12 7.20 -15.43
N HIS A 361 9.02 7.01 -14.11
CA HIS A 361 9.84 7.67 -13.08
C HIS A 361 9.79 9.21 -13.05
N LYS A 362 8.74 9.82 -13.61
CA LYS A 362 8.52 11.27 -13.59
C LYS A 362 7.19 11.61 -12.94
N ILE A 363 7.16 12.72 -12.21
CA ILE A 363 5.91 13.30 -11.71
C ILE A 363 5.17 13.90 -12.90
N VAL A 364 3.91 13.50 -13.07
CA VAL A 364 3.00 14.01 -14.10
C VAL A 364 1.74 14.57 -13.44
N ASP A 365 0.96 15.35 -14.18
CA ASP A 365 -0.34 15.83 -13.70
C ASP A 365 -1.36 14.67 -13.66
N PRO A 366 -1.97 14.37 -12.49
CA PRO A 366 -2.99 13.33 -12.34
C PRO A 366 -4.18 13.45 -13.30
N LEU A 367 -4.50 14.65 -13.78
CA LEU A 367 -5.68 14.91 -14.62
C LEU A 367 -5.41 14.80 -16.12
N THR A 368 -4.15 14.69 -16.56
CA THR A 368 -3.81 14.73 -18.01
C THR A 368 -4.21 13.45 -18.73
N ASN A 369 -3.90 12.28 -18.18
CA ASN A 369 -4.28 10.97 -18.75
C ASN A 369 -4.66 9.99 -17.62
N PRO A 370 -5.84 10.16 -16.99
CA PRO A 370 -6.28 9.33 -15.88
C PRO A 370 -6.25 7.83 -16.25
N GLY A 371 -5.77 6.99 -15.33
CA GLY A 371 -5.62 5.54 -15.54
C GLY A 371 -4.34 5.12 -16.25
N THR A 372 -3.51 6.05 -16.72
CA THR A 372 -2.24 5.74 -17.40
C THR A 372 -0.98 6.05 -16.60
N ALA A 373 -1.16 6.47 -15.35
CA ALA A 373 -0.11 6.83 -14.41
C ALA A 373 -0.53 6.34 -13.03
N ASP A 374 0.46 5.97 -12.22
CA ASP A 374 0.24 5.60 -10.85
C ASP A 374 -0.15 6.82 -10.03
N LEU A 375 -1.15 6.71 -9.16
CA LEU A 375 -1.65 7.81 -8.33
C LEU A 375 -1.38 7.53 -6.87
N THR A 376 -0.70 8.45 -6.21
CA THR A 376 -0.26 8.21 -4.85
C THR A 376 -0.36 9.42 -3.94
N ALA A 377 -0.43 9.18 -2.63
CA ALA A 377 -0.43 10.19 -1.58
C ALA A 377 0.41 9.74 -0.37
N ASN A 378 0.99 10.68 0.36
CA ASN A 378 1.76 10.34 1.56
C ASN A 378 0.83 9.82 2.68
N VAL A 379 1.32 8.83 3.41
CA VAL A 379 0.58 8.19 4.50
C VAL A 379 0.70 9.00 5.79
N ASP A 380 -0.45 9.33 6.39
CA ASP A 380 -0.53 9.91 7.73
C ASP A 380 -0.50 8.80 8.79
N PHE A 381 0.70 8.46 9.27
CA PHE A 381 0.88 7.39 10.25
C PHE A 381 0.21 7.67 11.59
N SER A 382 0.06 8.95 11.96
CA SER A 382 -0.67 9.30 13.19
C SER A 382 -2.16 8.96 13.09
N TYR A 383 -2.73 9.05 11.88
CA TYR A 383 -4.10 8.65 11.62
C TYR A 383 -4.28 7.13 11.60
N LEU A 384 -3.27 6.37 11.16
CA LEU A 384 -3.27 4.91 11.28
C LEU A 384 -3.18 4.46 12.74
N SER A 385 -2.34 5.12 13.54
CA SER A 385 -2.21 4.83 14.97
C SER A 385 -3.52 5.04 15.74
N THR A 386 -4.33 6.04 15.38
CA THR A 386 -5.65 6.21 16.03
C THR A 386 -6.64 5.11 15.64
N ALA A 387 -6.57 4.56 14.42
CA ALA A 387 -7.36 3.39 14.04
C ALA A 387 -6.96 2.16 14.85
N LEU A 388 -5.65 1.89 14.95
CA LEU A 388 -5.13 0.76 15.73
C LEU A 388 -5.51 0.83 17.20
N ALA A 389 -5.55 2.04 17.79
CA ALA A 389 -5.96 2.26 19.18
C ALA A 389 -7.43 1.87 19.47
N THR A 390 -8.24 1.59 18.46
CA THR A 390 -9.61 1.06 18.62
C THR A 390 -9.66 -0.48 18.73
N THR A 391 -8.51 -1.14 18.57
CA THR A 391 -8.35 -2.60 18.58
C THR A 391 -7.59 -3.07 19.82
N GLU A 392 -7.47 -4.38 20.01
CA GLU A 392 -6.60 -4.95 21.05
C GLU A 392 -5.12 -5.00 20.64
N ALA A 393 -4.79 -4.63 19.40
CA ALA A 393 -3.42 -4.50 18.94
C ALA A 393 -2.83 -3.11 19.26
N LYS A 394 -1.53 -3.07 19.52
CA LYS A 394 -0.74 -1.86 19.79
C LYS A 394 0.05 -1.46 18.55
N GLY A 395 -0.06 -0.19 18.15
CA GLY A 395 0.79 0.41 17.13
C GLY A 395 2.10 0.94 17.73
N MET A 396 3.22 0.79 17.02
CA MET A 396 4.56 1.18 17.47
C MET A 396 5.33 1.91 16.37
N GLY A 397 5.96 3.04 16.72
CA GLY A 397 6.56 3.94 15.74
C GLY A 397 5.59 5.05 15.30
N PRO A 398 5.68 5.54 14.04
CA PRO A 398 6.54 5.05 12.96
C PRO A 398 8.03 5.31 13.19
N MET A 399 8.88 4.44 12.63
CA MET A 399 10.33 4.59 12.56
C MET A 399 10.78 4.85 11.13
N PHE A 400 11.89 5.56 10.91
CA PHE A 400 12.54 5.64 9.60
C PHE A 400 12.95 4.27 9.08
N GLN A 401 12.73 4.01 7.79
CA GLN A 401 13.17 2.76 7.15
C GLN A 401 14.67 2.52 7.33
N ALA A 402 15.50 3.56 7.24
CA ALA A 402 16.93 3.43 7.47
C ALA A 402 17.26 2.88 8.86
N HIS A 403 16.62 3.41 9.90
CA HIS A 403 16.84 2.96 11.28
C HIS A 403 16.32 1.54 11.49
N PHE A 404 15.15 1.23 10.93
CA PHE A 404 14.54 -0.09 11.05
C PHE A 404 15.44 -1.18 10.43
N LEU A 405 15.89 -0.97 9.18
CA LEU A 405 16.75 -1.93 8.48
C LEU A 405 18.13 -2.04 9.12
N ALA A 406 18.73 -0.91 9.51
CA ALA A 406 20.03 -0.93 10.19
C ALA A 406 19.97 -1.71 11.51
N SER A 407 18.92 -1.50 12.30
CA SER A 407 18.69 -2.19 13.58
C SER A 407 18.54 -3.71 13.38
N LEU A 408 17.87 -4.14 12.31
CA LEU A 408 17.70 -5.57 12.02
C LEU A 408 18.94 -6.25 11.41
N GLY A 409 20.04 -5.51 11.21
CA GLY A 409 21.31 -6.07 10.76
C GLY A 409 21.55 -6.00 9.25
N LEU A 410 21.13 -4.91 8.60
CA LEU A 410 21.41 -4.64 7.18
C LEU A 410 22.90 -4.80 6.85
N GLU A 411 23.79 -4.14 7.59
CA GLU A 411 25.23 -4.14 7.28
C GLU A 411 25.85 -5.55 7.35
N PRO A 412 25.67 -6.33 8.45
CA PRO A 412 26.12 -7.72 8.48
C PRO A 412 25.59 -8.56 7.32
N ARG A 413 24.31 -8.38 6.97
CA ARG A 413 23.69 -9.20 5.91
C ARG A 413 24.25 -8.87 4.53
N VAL A 414 24.43 -7.59 4.23
CA VAL A 414 25.08 -7.12 3.00
C VAL A 414 26.51 -7.65 2.93
N GLY A 415 27.28 -7.58 4.02
CA GLY A 415 28.62 -8.15 4.09
C GLY A 415 28.64 -9.65 3.79
N ALA A 416 27.71 -10.42 4.36
CA ALA A 416 27.59 -11.85 4.08
C ALA A 416 27.27 -12.16 2.61
N LEU A 417 26.40 -11.35 1.97
CA LEU A 417 26.10 -11.49 0.55
C LEU A 417 27.31 -11.16 -0.34
N MET A 418 28.03 -10.08 -0.02
CA MET A 418 29.23 -9.70 -0.76
C MET A 418 30.33 -10.77 -0.65
N ASN A 419 30.46 -11.41 0.51
CA ASN A 419 31.40 -12.52 0.71
C ASN A 419 31.00 -13.77 -0.09
N ALA A 420 29.71 -14.12 -0.10
CA ALA A 420 29.21 -15.27 -0.85
C ALA A 420 29.37 -15.14 -2.38
N VAL A 421 29.43 -13.90 -2.89
CA VAL A 421 29.62 -13.59 -4.31
C VAL A 421 31.08 -13.80 -4.78
N GLY A 422 32.05 -13.93 -3.87
CA GLY A 422 33.45 -14.14 -4.22
C GLY A 422 34.05 -12.93 -4.97
N ASP A 423 34.88 -13.16 -5.98
CA ASP A 423 35.65 -12.10 -6.67
C ASP A 423 34.87 -11.29 -7.73
N ASN A 424 33.54 -11.40 -7.76
CA ASN A 424 32.72 -10.63 -8.69
C ASN A 424 32.43 -9.21 -8.14
N ASP A 425 33.36 -8.29 -8.42
CA ASP A 425 33.29 -6.89 -7.97
C ASP A 425 32.08 -6.12 -8.52
N GLU A 426 31.63 -6.44 -9.74
CA GLU A 426 30.44 -5.79 -10.32
C GLU A 426 29.19 -6.16 -9.51
N ARG A 427 29.03 -7.45 -9.21
CA ARG A 427 27.89 -7.95 -8.42
C ARG A 427 27.95 -7.42 -6.98
N LYS A 428 29.14 -7.31 -6.38
CA LYS A 428 29.34 -6.67 -5.07
C LYS A 428 28.87 -5.20 -5.07
N LYS A 429 29.24 -4.42 -6.09
CA LYS A 429 28.80 -3.01 -6.24
C LYS A 429 27.28 -2.91 -6.40
N VAL A 430 26.65 -3.83 -7.11
CA VAL A 430 25.17 -3.87 -7.24
C VAL A 430 24.52 -4.10 -5.88
N ILE A 431 25.00 -5.09 -5.11
CA ILE A 431 24.47 -5.40 -3.77
C ILE A 431 24.63 -4.20 -2.84
N GLU A 432 25.83 -3.62 -2.79
CA GLU A 432 26.14 -2.48 -1.94
C GLU A 432 25.32 -1.24 -2.34
N GLY A 433 25.22 -0.95 -3.64
CA GLY A 433 24.44 0.19 -4.16
C GLY A 433 22.96 0.06 -3.86
N ALA A 434 22.40 -1.15 -4.00
CA ALA A 434 21.01 -1.43 -3.66
C ALA A 434 20.72 -1.23 -2.16
N ALA A 435 21.60 -1.75 -1.29
CA ALA A 435 21.48 -1.54 0.16
C ALA A 435 21.58 -0.06 0.54
N LYS A 436 22.54 0.67 -0.04
CA LYS A 436 22.68 2.13 0.17
C LYS A 436 21.43 2.89 -0.23
N ARG A 437 20.76 2.51 -1.33
CA ARG A 437 19.51 3.13 -1.77
C ARG A 437 18.37 2.95 -0.77
N LEU A 438 18.25 1.77 -0.16
CA LEU A 438 17.20 1.49 0.84
C LEU A 438 17.31 2.35 2.10
N VAL A 439 18.52 2.77 2.47
CA VAL A 439 18.80 3.55 3.69
C VAL A 439 19.26 4.97 3.40
N ASP A 440 19.14 5.44 2.17
CA ASP A 440 19.55 6.79 1.78
C ASP A 440 18.75 7.85 2.58
N PRO A 441 19.41 8.70 3.38
CA PRO A 441 18.75 9.72 4.19
C PRO A 441 18.10 10.83 3.36
N THR A 442 18.42 10.93 2.07
CA THR A 442 17.79 11.87 1.13
C THR A 442 16.71 11.22 0.28
N GLY A 443 16.62 9.88 0.33
CA GLY A 443 15.67 9.07 -0.42
C GLY A 443 14.88 8.16 0.50
N MET A 444 14.89 6.86 0.18
CA MET A 444 13.99 5.88 0.81
C MET A 444 14.20 5.77 2.32
N GLY A 445 15.44 5.89 2.78
CA GLY A 445 15.78 5.76 4.20
C GLY A 445 15.07 6.74 5.11
N ALA A 446 14.81 7.96 4.63
CA ALA A 446 14.09 8.99 5.37
C ALA A 446 12.62 9.15 4.95
N GLN A 447 12.29 8.96 3.66
CA GLN A 447 10.93 9.13 3.16
C GLN A 447 10.01 7.99 3.62
N TYR A 448 10.50 6.75 3.61
CA TYR A 448 9.75 5.58 4.06
C TYR A 448 9.79 5.48 5.58
N LYS A 449 8.66 5.04 6.11
CA LYS A 449 8.41 4.81 7.51
C LYS A 449 7.89 3.39 7.71
N VAL A 450 8.22 2.84 8.86
CA VAL A 450 7.78 1.52 9.30
C VAL A 450 6.97 1.71 10.59
N LEU A 451 5.70 1.30 10.56
CA LEU A 451 4.82 1.22 11.73
C LEU A 451 4.65 -0.26 12.09
N GLY A 452 5.09 -0.63 13.29
CA GLY A 452 4.87 -1.95 13.85
C GLY A 452 3.46 -2.07 14.42
N VAL A 453 2.87 -3.26 14.32
CA VAL A 453 1.61 -3.61 14.98
C VAL A 453 1.87 -4.88 15.78
N HIS A 454 1.42 -4.93 17.03
CA HIS A 454 1.70 -6.05 17.92
C HIS A 454 0.49 -6.38 18.78
N ALA A 455 0.21 -7.67 18.96
CA ALA A 455 -0.79 -8.15 19.91
C ALA A 455 -0.25 -9.38 20.65
N ASN A 456 -0.41 -9.39 21.97
CA ASN A 456 -0.03 -10.52 22.82
C ASN A 456 -1.11 -11.61 22.78
N ALA A 457 -0.70 -12.85 23.07
CA ALA A 457 -1.66 -13.92 23.37
C ALA A 457 -2.40 -13.62 24.69
N GLU A 458 -3.69 -13.99 24.77
CA GLU A 458 -4.49 -13.76 25.98
C GLU A 458 -3.94 -14.51 27.21
N GLY A 459 -4.00 -13.86 28.38
CA GLY A 459 -3.47 -14.39 29.64
C GLY A 459 -1.98 -14.09 29.89
N ARG A 460 -1.32 -13.35 29.00
CA ARG A 460 0.03 -12.81 29.18
C ARG A 460 0.04 -11.30 29.42
N GLU A 461 -0.89 -10.85 30.26
CA GLU A 461 -0.90 -9.47 30.77
C GLU A 461 0.15 -9.34 31.87
N GLY A 462 1.41 -9.18 31.48
CA GLY A 462 2.51 -9.04 32.41
C GLY A 462 3.81 -8.92 31.67
N GLU A 463 4.28 -7.67 31.52
CA GLU A 463 5.36 -7.21 30.66
C GLU A 463 4.95 -7.11 29.19
N ASP A 464 4.54 -5.91 28.77
CA ASP A 464 4.70 -5.47 27.38
C ASP A 464 6.19 -5.57 27.05
N GLY A 465 6.65 -6.78 26.73
CA GLY A 465 8.06 -7.07 26.50
C GLY A 465 8.59 -6.21 25.37
N GLU A 466 9.87 -5.88 25.43
CA GLU A 466 10.54 -5.02 24.45
C GLU A 466 10.24 -5.48 23.02
N VAL A 467 9.67 -4.60 22.21
CA VAL A 467 9.37 -4.80 20.81
C VAL A 467 10.45 -4.16 19.96
N TYR A 468 11.57 -4.87 19.90
CA TYR A 468 12.68 -4.50 19.03
C TYR A 468 12.26 -4.46 17.54
N PRO A 469 12.69 -3.45 16.75
CA PRO A 469 13.56 -2.33 17.13
C PRO A 469 12.84 -1.08 17.67
N PHE A 470 11.51 -1.09 17.77
CA PHE A 470 10.72 0.10 18.07
C PHE A 470 10.97 0.70 19.45
N ASP A 471 11.28 -0.13 20.44
CA ASP A 471 11.50 0.34 21.82
C ASP A 471 12.91 0.90 22.06
N SER A 472 13.88 0.55 21.21
CA SER A 472 15.26 1.06 21.30
C SER A 472 15.37 2.54 20.88
N PHE A 473 14.29 3.12 20.35
CA PHE A 473 14.19 4.53 20.00
C PHE A 473 13.00 5.13 20.73
N PRO A 474 13.19 5.74 21.92
CA PRO A 474 12.07 6.39 22.62
C PRO A 474 11.41 7.38 21.67
N SER A 475 10.09 7.30 21.59
CA SER A 475 9.25 8.26 20.86
C SER A 475 9.47 9.65 21.47
N SER A 476 10.46 10.37 20.94
CA SER A 476 10.75 11.74 21.34
C SER A 476 9.62 12.62 20.84
N ASP A 477 8.83 13.15 21.76
CA ASP A 477 7.87 14.23 21.59
C ASP A 477 8.07 15.03 20.29
N GLY A 478 7.35 14.65 19.24
CA GLY A 478 7.18 15.42 18.01
C GLY A 478 8.43 15.90 17.27
N ARG A 479 9.63 15.41 17.60
CA ARG A 479 10.86 15.71 16.86
C ARG A 479 11.47 14.41 16.41
N ALA A 480 11.38 14.16 15.11
CA ALA A 480 12.06 13.08 14.43
C ALA A 480 13.52 13.01 14.89
N ALA A 481 13.94 11.86 15.43
CA ALA A 481 15.36 11.56 15.55
C ALA A 481 15.97 11.67 14.14
N ASN A 482 16.88 12.63 13.94
CA ASN A 482 17.49 12.85 12.63
C ASN A 482 18.03 11.52 12.07
N PRO A 483 17.99 11.33 10.74
CA PRO A 483 18.67 10.20 10.10
C PRO A 483 20.15 10.21 10.52
N PRO A 484 20.84 9.06 10.51
CA PRO A 484 22.20 8.98 11.01
C PRO A 484 23.08 9.91 10.16
N THR A 485 23.58 10.98 10.76
CA THR A 485 24.62 11.81 10.16
C THR A 485 25.91 11.01 10.12
N LYS A 486 26.61 11.02 8.97
CA LYS A 486 27.96 10.46 8.85
C LYS A 486 28.84 10.95 10.02
N GLY A 487 29.36 10.02 10.82
CA GLY A 487 30.44 10.28 11.77
C GLY A 487 30.10 10.16 13.26
N GLN A 488 29.48 9.06 13.69
CA GLN A 488 29.76 8.55 15.04
C GLN A 488 30.56 7.26 14.89
N GLU A 489 31.87 7.43 14.72
CA GLU A 489 32.82 6.36 15.02
C GLU A 489 32.60 5.91 16.46
N ALA A 490 32.43 4.59 16.62
CA ALA A 490 32.52 3.96 17.92
C ALA A 490 33.84 4.36 18.58
N ALA A 491 33.78 5.11 19.67
CA ALA A 491 34.90 5.30 20.56
C ALA A 491 35.21 3.95 21.21
N ALA A 492 36.08 3.18 20.55
CA ALA A 492 36.70 1.99 21.09
C ALA A 492 37.45 2.35 22.37
N SER A 493 37.34 1.45 23.35
CA SER A 493 37.92 1.50 24.67
C SER A 493 39.39 1.98 24.68
N SER A 494 39.68 2.99 25.49
CA SER A 494 41.06 3.26 25.93
C SER A 494 41.46 2.28 27.04
N PRO A 495 42.62 1.61 26.97
CA PRO A 495 43.12 0.78 28.06
C PRO A 495 43.64 1.65 29.23
N PRO A 496 43.68 1.15 30.47
CA PRO A 496 44.13 1.93 31.62
C PRO A 496 45.64 2.20 31.53
N PRO A 497 46.13 3.35 32.02
CA PRO A 497 47.55 3.66 32.01
C PRO A 497 48.27 2.77 33.03
N GLY A 498 49.23 1.99 32.54
CA GLY A 498 50.17 1.26 33.37
C GLY A 498 51.04 2.20 34.18
N SER A 499 51.01 2.06 35.50
CA SER A 499 51.99 2.64 36.41
C SER A 499 53.27 1.80 36.38
N GLY A 500 54.33 2.37 35.82
CA GLY A 500 55.68 1.82 35.91
C GLY A 500 56.49 2.47 37.02
N LYS A 501 56.99 1.62 37.92
CA LYS A 501 58.24 1.70 38.71
C LYS A 501 58.35 2.76 39.82
N THR A 502 58.41 2.28 41.06
CA THR A 502 59.67 2.05 41.82
C THR A 502 59.46 0.93 42.82
#